data_AF-A0A4U8T9K2-F1
#
_entry.id   AF-A0A4U8T9K2-F1
#
_cell.length_a   1.000
_cell.length_b   1.000
_cell.length_c   1.000
_cell.angle_alpha   90.00
_cell.angle_beta   90.00
_cell.angle_gamma   90.00
#
_symmetry.space_group_name_H-M   'P 1'
#
loop_
_entity.id
_entity.type
_entity.pdbx_description
1 polymer ?
#
loop_
_entity_poly.entity_id
_entity_poly.type
_entity_poly.pdbx_seq_one_letter_code
_entity_poly.pdbx_strand_id
1 'polypeptide(L)'
;MIFDKNLGELYPNMDYSTFIVDEKYFNLPFDSSNADSANTPIEHRDFAFINYSKIDNGLSDRDDRHLAVGAVYSYYEEWENLDKDAYSAKKQKLQDELVKRLESVYPDIMQHCIHIELATPKTIER
;
A
#
# COMPACT_ATOMS: atom_id res chain seq x y z
N MET A 1 -3.21 -7.47 2.16
CA MET A 1 -4.26 -7.75 1.17
C MET A 1 -4.26 -9.23 0.86
N ILE A 2 -5.43 -9.82 0.65
CA ILE A 2 -5.60 -11.23 0.26
C ILE A 2 -6.35 -11.27 -1.06
N PHE A 3 -5.82 -12.02 -2.01
CA PHE A 3 -6.36 -12.20 -3.35
C PHE A 3 -6.83 -13.63 -3.57
N ASP A 4 -7.87 -13.79 -4.39
CA ASP A 4 -8.41 -15.09 -4.82
C ASP A 4 -7.73 -15.66 -6.08
N LYS A 5 -6.80 -14.90 -6.66
CA LYS A 5 -5.95 -15.29 -7.78
C LYS A 5 -4.48 -15.13 -7.44
N ASN A 6 -3.66 -16.00 -8.02
CA ASN A 6 -2.21 -15.85 -7.99
C ASN A 6 -1.82 -14.64 -8.84
N LEU A 7 -1.44 -13.55 -8.18
CA LEU A 7 -1.02 -12.32 -8.87
C LEU A 7 0.21 -12.52 -9.76
N GLY A 8 1.07 -13.48 -9.41
CA GLY A 8 2.25 -13.83 -10.20
C GLY A 8 1.91 -14.44 -11.56
N GLU A 9 0.76 -15.11 -11.67
CA GLU A 9 0.20 -15.67 -12.91
C GLU A 9 -0.63 -14.64 -13.66
N LEU A 10 -1.46 -13.86 -12.94
CA LEU A 10 -2.34 -12.85 -13.53
C LEU A 10 -1.54 -11.67 -14.13
N TYR A 11 -0.45 -11.28 -13.48
CA TYR A 11 0.48 -10.25 -13.94
C TYR A 11 1.89 -10.85 -14.08
N PRO A 12 2.20 -11.53 -15.20
CA PRO A 12 3.48 -12.23 -15.36
C PRO A 12 4.70 -11.32 -15.18
N ASN A 13 4.59 -10.07 -15.61
CA ASN A 13 5.66 -9.05 -15.55
C ASN A 13 5.70 -8.26 -14.23
N MET A 14 4.80 -8.53 -13.27
CA MET A 14 4.87 -7.90 -11.95
C MET A 14 6.05 -8.48 -11.19
N ASP A 15 6.93 -7.65 -10.64
CA ASP A 15 8.03 -8.11 -9.79
C ASP A 15 7.54 -8.53 -8.40
N TYR A 16 8.39 -9.21 -7.62
CA TYR A 16 8.10 -9.52 -6.22
C TYR A 16 7.81 -8.25 -5.40
N SER A 17 8.55 -7.17 -5.66
CA SER A 17 8.39 -5.87 -5.00
C SER A 17 8.41 -4.77 -6.06
N THR A 18 7.38 -3.94 -6.09
CA THR A 18 7.27 -2.80 -7.00
C THR A 18 7.05 -1.53 -6.20
N PHE A 19 7.81 -0.47 -6.48
CA PHE A 19 7.54 0.86 -5.93
C PHE A 19 6.49 1.57 -6.78
N ILE A 20 5.37 1.93 -6.16
CA ILE A 20 4.32 2.73 -6.77
C ILE A 20 4.56 4.18 -6.38
N VAL A 21 4.90 5.00 -7.37
CA VAL A 21 5.32 6.39 -7.18
C VAL A 21 4.23 7.37 -7.58
N ASP A 22 4.19 8.54 -6.93
CA ASP A 22 3.39 9.67 -7.43
C ASP A 22 4.28 10.57 -8.30
N GLU A 23 4.06 10.56 -9.62
CA GLU A 23 4.92 11.28 -10.58
C GLU A 23 5.11 12.76 -10.24
N LYS A 24 4.10 13.42 -9.65
CA LYS A 24 4.20 14.83 -9.30
C LYS A 24 5.24 15.05 -8.21
N TYR A 25 5.27 14.21 -7.19
CA TYR A 25 6.18 14.35 -6.04
C TYR A 25 7.54 13.69 -6.31
N PHE A 26 7.55 12.56 -7.02
CA PHE A 26 8.77 11.84 -7.38
C PHE A 26 9.70 12.67 -8.28
N ASN A 27 9.13 13.49 -9.17
CA ASN A 27 9.91 14.34 -10.08
C ASN A 27 10.32 15.70 -9.46
N LEU A 28 10.04 15.94 -8.18
CA LEU A 28 10.50 17.16 -7.51
C LEU A 28 12.04 17.17 -7.39
N PRO A 29 12.68 18.35 -7.47
CA PRO A 29 14.12 18.46 -7.26
C PRO A 29 14.52 17.94 -5.89
N PHE A 30 15.60 17.16 -5.84
CA PHE A 30 16.19 16.71 -4.58
C PHE A 30 16.95 17.86 -3.90
N ASP A 31 16.24 18.62 -3.08
CA ASP A 31 16.75 19.71 -2.25
C ASP A 31 16.21 19.62 -0.82
N SER A 32 16.62 20.52 0.07
CA SER A 32 16.21 20.48 1.49
C SER A 32 14.69 20.55 1.72
N SER A 33 13.90 21.05 0.76
CA SER A 33 12.44 21.12 0.88
C SER A 33 11.76 19.79 0.51
N ASN A 34 12.37 19.00 -0.37
CA ASN A 34 11.79 17.75 -0.90
C ASN A 34 12.60 16.49 -0.54
N ALA A 35 13.74 16.64 0.15
CA ALA A 35 14.59 15.52 0.54
C ALA A 35 13.94 14.60 1.58
N ASP A 36 12.92 15.09 2.28
CA ASP A 36 12.16 14.30 3.25
C ASP A 36 10.77 13.97 2.69
N SER A 37 10.52 12.67 2.47
CA SER A 37 9.19 12.16 2.07
C SER A 37 8.10 12.50 3.08
N ALA A 38 8.45 12.84 4.33
CA ALA A 38 7.56 13.41 5.33
C ALA A 38 6.77 14.61 4.84
N ASN A 39 7.41 15.47 4.02
CA ASN A 39 6.82 16.71 3.53
C ASN A 39 5.76 16.47 2.45
N THR A 40 5.71 15.27 1.87
CA THR A 40 4.67 14.84 0.95
C THR A 40 3.46 14.36 1.74
N PRO A 41 2.22 14.80 1.40
CA PRO A 41 1.02 14.27 2.03
C PRO A 41 0.98 12.74 1.92
N ILE A 42 0.57 12.05 2.98
CA ILE A 42 0.64 10.60 3.10
C ILE A 42 -0.02 9.85 1.93
N GLU A 43 -1.11 10.37 1.37
CA GLU A 43 -1.80 9.80 0.20
C GLU A 43 -0.95 9.77 -1.08
N HIS A 44 0.03 10.66 -1.16
CA HIS A 44 0.91 10.84 -2.32
C HIS A 44 2.31 10.27 -2.10
N ARG A 45 2.64 9.78 -0.90
CA ARG A 45 3.94 9.15 -0.65
C ARG A 45 4.08 7.88 -1.45
N ASP A 46 5.28 7.64 -1.95
CA ASP A 46 5.60 6.39 -2.63
C ASP A 46 5.43 5.22 -1.65
N PHE A 47 4.97 4.08 -2.17
CA PHE A 47 4.79 2.88 -1.35
C PHE A 47 5.28 1.65 -2.11
N ALA A 48 5.77 0.67 -1.36
CA ALA A 48 6.12 -0.63 -1.93
C ALA A 48 4.88 -1.51 -1.98
N PHE A 49 4.63 -2.16 -3.10
CA PHE A 49 3.69 -3.26 -3.24
C PHE A 49 4.44 -4.57 -3.40
N ILE A 50 4.24 -5.47 -2.44
CA ILE A 50 4.94 -6.74 -2.32
C ILE A 50 3.98 -7.87 -2.67
N ASN A 51 4.25 -8.61 -3.74
CA ASN A 51 3.50 -9.78 -4.19
C ASN A 51 4.18 -11.07 -3.72
N TYR A 52 3.70 -11.64 -2.62
CA TYR A 52 4.26 -12.88 -2.08
C TYR A 52 4.00 -14.11 -2.94
N SER A 53 3.15 -14.04 -3.97
CA SER A 53 2.91 -15.13 -4.90
C SER A 53 4.07 -15.38 -5.87
N LYS A 54 5.07 -14.48 -5.92
CA LYS A 54 6.29 -14.65 -6.74
C LYS A 54 7.36 -15.53 -6.09
N ILE A 55 7.19 -15.89 -4.83
CA ILE A 55 8.12 -16.72 -4.07
C ILE A 55 7.36 -17.81 -3.32
N ASP A 56 8.06 -18.89 -2.95
CA ASP A 56 7.56 -19.79 -1.92
C ASP A 56 7.66 -19.07 -0.57
N ASN A 57 6.53 -18.52 -0.11
CA ASN A 57 6.48 -17.63 1.04
C ASN A 57 6.21 -18.36 2.37
N GLY A 58 5.65 -19.58 2.34
CA GLY A 58 5.27 -20.32 3.55
C GLY A 58 4.22 -19.63 4.44
N LEU A 59 3.46 -18.65 3.92
CA LEU A 59 2.47 -17.86 4.67
C LEU A 59 1.05 -18.44 4.56
N SER A 60 0.81 -19.34 3.62
CA SER A 60 -0.44 -20.09 3.51
C SER A 60 -0.23 -21.43 2.83
N ASP A 61 -0.89 -22.47 3.34
CA ASP A 61 -0.97 -23.80 2.70
C ASP A 61 -2.20 -23.90 1.75
N ARG A 62 -2.84 -22.77 1.45
CA ARG A 62 -4.05 -22.72 0.62
C ARG A 62 -3.75 -22.17 -0.76
N ASP A 63 -4.24 -22.88 -1.78
CA ASP A 63 -4.07 -22.48 -3.19
C ASP A 63 -5.08 -21.42 -3.65
N ASP A 64 -6.01 -20.99 -2.79
CA ASP A 64 -7.06 -20.01 -3.10
C ASP A 64 -6.91 -18.70 -2.32
N ARG A 65 -5.77 -18.49 -1.64
CA ARG A 65 -5.49 -17.30 -0.82
C ARG A 65 -4.06 -16.83 -1.04
N HIS A 66 -3.92 -15.73 -1.78
CA HIS A 66 -2.63 -15.17 -2.15
C HIS A 66 -2.39 -13.85 -1.41
N LEU A 67 -1.26 -13.75 -0.71
CA LEU A 67 -0.93 -12.57 0.09
C LEU A 67 -0.20 -11.51 -0.75
N ALA A 68 -0.60 -10.26 -0.57
CA ALA A 68 0.23 -9.11 -0.92
C ALA A 68 0.22 -8.07 0.21
N VAL A 69 1.26 -7.23 0.24
CA VAL A 69 1.42 -6.15 1.23
C VAL A 69 1.68 -4.83 0.51
N GLY A 70 0.94 -3.79 0.88
CA GLY A 70 1.30 -2.41 0.59
C GLY A 70 1.99 -1.81 1.81
N ALA A 71 3.20 -1.29 1.65
CA ALA A 71 3.98 -0.66 2.71
C ALA A 71 4.23 0.81 2.37
N VAL A 72 3.58 1.70 3.12
CA VAL A 72 3.70 3.15 3.01
C VAL A 72 4.30 3.73 4.29
N TYR A 73 5.14 4.76 4.14
CA TYR A 73 5.75 5.46 5.26
C TYR A 73 4.77 6.45 5.91
N SER A 74 4.70 6.42 7.24
CA SER A 74 3.88 7.34 8.03
C SER A 74 4.45 7.57 9.42
N TYR A 75 4.27 8.79 9.92
CA TYR A 75 4.56 9.20 11.29
C TYR A 75 3.38 8.94 12.21
N TYR A 76 3.66 8.80 13.51
CA TYR A 76 2.63 8.60 14.52
C TYR A 76 1.74 9.84 14.67
N GLU A 77 2.35 11.03 14.62
CA GLU A 77 1.74 12.37 14.72
C GLU A 77 0.67 12.60 13.65
N GLU A 78 0.76 11.92 12.51
CA GLU A 78 -0.26 11.96 11.46
C GLU A 78 -1.57 11.29 11.89
N TRP A 79 -1.56 10.48 12.94
CA TRP A 79 -2.71 9.72 13.46
C TRP A 79 -3.10 10.14 14.89
N GLU A 80 -2.34 11.06 15.49
CA GLU A 80 -2.61 11.63 16.80
C GLU A 80 -3.80 12.59 16.77
N ASN A 81 -4.41 12.83 17.94
CA ASN A 81 -5.47 13.81 18.15
C ASN A 81 -6.73 13.62 17.27
N LEU A 82 -6.91 12.42 16.70
CA LEU A 82 -8.13 12.02 16.00
C LEU A 82 -9.05 11.28 16.96
N ASP A 83 -10.33 11.65 16.97
CA ASP A 83 -11.36 10.79 17.54
C ASP A 83 -11.55 9.52 16.68
N LYS A 84 -12.38 8.61 17.18
CA LYS A 84 -12.58 7.29 16.54
C LYS A 84 -13.11 7.40 15.11
N ASP A 85 -14.03 8.32 14.86
CA ASP A 85 -14.70 8.45 13.57
C ASP A 85 -13.78 9.14 12.56
N ALA A 86 -13.08 10.20 12.98
CA ALA A 86 -12.07 10.88 12.18
C ALA A 86 -10.88 9.96 11.84
N TYR A 87 -10.43 9.15 12.80
CA TYR A 87 -9.38 8.14 12.58
C TYR A 87 -9.82 7.10 11.55
N SER A 88 -11.04 6.56 11.70
CA SER A 88 -11.58 5.56 10.77
C SER A 88 -11.77 6.13 9.37
N ALA A 89 -12.29 7.36 9.26
CA ALA A 89 -12.46 8.05 7.98
C ALA A 89 -11.11 8.35 7.30
N LYS A 90 -10.11 8.82 8.05
CA LYS A 90 -8.76 9.06 7.51
C LYS A 90 -8.10 7.76 7.04
N LYS A 91 -8.25 6.69 7.82
CA LYS A 91 -7.75 5.34 7.49
C LYS A 91 -8.38 4.84 6.19
N GLN A 92 -9.71 4.97 6.04
CA GLN A 92 -10.41 4.57 4.82
C GLN A 92 -9.96 5.41 3.63
N LYS A 93 -9.89 6.75 3.77
CA LYS A 93 -9.43 7.64 2.70
C LYS A 93 -8.04 7.26 2.20
N LEU A 94 -7.10 6.99 3.12
CA LEU A 94 -5.75 6.59 2.73
C LEU A 94 -5.74 5.24 2.01
N GLN A 95 -6.51 4.26 2.50
CA GLN A 95 -6.64 2.97 1.84
C GLN A 95 -7.17 3.13 0.41
N ASP A 96 -8.21 3.95 0.21
CA ASP A 96 -8.83 4.18 -1.10
C ASP A 96 -7.85 4.85 -2.08
N GLU A 97 -7.07 5.85 -1.64
CA GLU A 97 -6.07 6.51 -2.49
C GLU A 97 -4.92 5.56 -2.87
N LEU A 98 -4.42 4.75 -1.92
CA LEU A 98 -3.36 3.77 -2.21
C LEU A 98 -3.86 2.69 -3.19
N VAL A 99 -5.09 2.22 -3.02
CA VAL A 99 -5.74 1.26 -3.92
C VAL A 99 -5.87 1.84 -5.33
N LYS A 100 -6.37 3.07 -5.45
CA LYS A 100 -6.52 3.74 -6.75
C LYS A 100 -5.17 3.89 -7.47
N ARG A 101 -4.10 4.22 -6.72
CA ARG A 101 -2.74 4.31 -7.28
C ARG A 101 -2.23 2.93 -7.71
N LEU A 102 -2.49 1.88 -6.93
CA LEU A 102 -2.14 0.51 -7.31
C LEU A 102 -2.87 0.08 -8.60
N GLU A 103 -4.17 0.34 -8.72
CA GLU A 103 -4.96 0.01 -9.91
C GLU A 103 -4.51 0.76 -11.17
N SER A 104 -3.94 1.96 -11.01
CA SER A 104 -3.38 2.69 -12.15
C SER A 104 -2.16 2.00 -12.77
N VAL A 105 -1.44 1.20 -11.99
CA VAL A 105 -0.27 0.42 -12.44
C VAL A 105 -0.69 -1.01 -12.84
N TYR A 106 -1.60 -1.61 -12.08
CA TYR A 106 -2.14 -2.94 -12.34
C TYR A 106 -3.66 -2.87 -12.47
N PRO A 107 -4.18 -2.60 -13.69
CA PRO A 107 -5.62 -2.50 -13.92
C PRO A 107 -6.36 -3.74 -13.42
N ASP A 108 -7.53 -3.52 -12.82
CA ASP A 108 -8.45 -4.56 -12.32
C ASP A 108 -7.91 -5.46 -11.20
N ILE A 109 -6.73 -5.17 -10.61
CA ILE A 109 -6.13 -5.99 -9.55
C ILE A 109 -7.07 -6.16 -8.35
N MET A 110 -7.86 -5.13 -8.02
CA MET A 110 -8.76 -5.17 -6.87
C MET A 110 -10.02 -6.00 -7.11
N GLN A 111 -10.36 -6.34 -8.35
CA GLN A 111 -11.45 -7.29 -8.62
C GLN A 111 -11.18 -8.67 -7.98
N HIS A 112 -9.91 -8.98 -7.73
CA HIS A 112 -9.45 -10.22 -7.11
C HIS A 112 -9.15 -10.07 -5.61
N CYS A 113 -9.18 -8.85 -5.07
CA CYS A 113 -8.87 -8.59 -3.67
C CYS A 113 -10.09 -8.91 -2.80
N ILE A 114 -10.06 -10.04 -2.11
CA ILE A 114 -11.16 -10.50 -1.24
C ILE A 114 -11.05 -9.98 0.20
N HIS A 115 -9.89 -9.47 0.58
CA HIS A 115 -9.70 -8.85 1.90
C HIS A 115 -8.59 -7.80 1.87
N ILE A 116 -8.87 -6.63 2.43
CA ILE A 116 -7.91 -5.55 2.62
C ILE A 116 -8.11 -4.96 4.01
N GLU A 117 -6.98 -4.71 4.67
CA GLU A 117 -6.94 -3.94 5.89
C GLU A 117 -5.69 -3.05 5.84
N LEU A 118 -5.88 -1.77 6.16
CA LEU A 118 -4.78 -0.86 6.43
C LEU A 118 -4.37 -0.98 7.90
N ALA A 119 -3.09 -0.94 8.20
CA ALA A 119 -2.60 -0.72 9.56
C ALA A 119 -1.96 0.67 9.65
N THR A 120 -1.97 1.27 10.84
CA THR A 120 -1.33 2.57 11.11
C THR A 120 -0.30 2.41 12.22
N PRO A 121 0.59 3.39 12.46
CA PRO A 121 1.46 3.40 13.63
C PRO A 121 0.70 3.16 14.95
N LYS A 122 -0.50 3.73 15.12
CA LYS A 122 -1.38 3.49 16.29
C LYS A 122 -1.90 2.06 16.42
N THR A 123 -1.93 1.30 15.33
CA THR A 123 -2.34 -0.12 15.35
C THR A 123 -1.22 -1.02 15.91
N ILE A 124 0.03 -0.56 15.78
CA ILE A 124 1.24 -1.28 16.19
C ILE A 124 1.59 -0.96 17.65
N GLU A 125 1.30 0.27 18.08
CA GLU A 125 1.39 0.66 19.49
C GLU A 125 0.54 -0.28 20.36
N ARG A 126 1.18 -0.93 21.34
CA ARG A 126 0.60 -1.92 22.25
C ARG A 126 0.75 -1.47 23.69
#